data_AF-A0A533RSC4-F1
#
_entry.id   AF-A0A533RSC4-F1
#
_cell.length_a   1.000
_cell.length_b   1.000
_cell.length_c   1.000
_cell.angle_alpha   90.00
_cell.angle_beta   90.00
_cell.angle_gamma   90.00
#
_symmetry.space_group_name_H-M   'P 1'
#
loop_
_entity.id
_entity.type
_entity.pdbx_description
1 polymer ?
#
loop_
_entity_poly.entity_id
_entity_poly.type
_entity_poly.pdbx_seq_one_letter_code
_entity_poly.pdbx_strand_id
1 'polypeptide(L)' 'QFAEVAHGHNFRETRASRVKYRYYHKQWGYLSKFERVLCVGCGRCDRACKAGINPRVVIEALQDGVAR' A
#
# COMPACT_ATOMS: atom_id res chain seq x y z
N GLN A 1 18.47 6.22 0.56
CA GLN A 1 17.58 5.40 1.39
C GLN A 1 16.31 4.95 0.64
N PHE A 2 16.13 3.65 0.35
CA PHE A 2 14.80 3.02 0.34
C PHE A 2 14.55 2.47 1.76
N ALA A 3 13.89 3.30 2.58
CA ALA A 3 13.38 3.08 3.95
C ALA A 3 14.31 2.95 5.19
N GLU A 4 15.63 3.03 5.10
CA GLU A 4 16.58 2.91 6.23
C GLU A 4 17.12 4.15 6.99
N VAL A 5 17.14 4.12 8.33
CA VAL A 5 18.23 4.81 9.06
C VAL A 5 18.46 4.31 10.52
N ALA A 6 19.68 4.49 11.01
CA ALA A 6 19.96 5.20 12.26
C ALA A 6 20.82 6.45 11.95
N HIS A 7 20.70 7.53 12.73
CA HIS A 7 21.28 8.89 12.49
C HIS A 7 20.73 9.73 11.31
N GLY A 8 19.50 9.49 10.85
CA GLY A 8 18.86 10.51 10.00
C GLY A 8 17.38 10.33 9.67
N HIS A 9 16.68 9.51 10.44
CA HIS A 9 15.25 9.17 10.38
C HIS A 9 14.50 9.21 9.04
N ASN A 10 13.90 8.07 8.70
CA ASN A 10 12.82 7.98 7.78
C ASN A 10 12.04 6.73 8.08
N PHE A 11 10.74 6.92 8.21
CA PHE A 11 9.73 5.89 8.10
C PHE A 11 8.62 6.37 7.16
N ARG A 12 9.04 7.14 6.15
CA ARG A 12 8.25 7.95 5.21
C ARG A 12 7.39 8.97 5.96
N GLU A 13 7.69 10.24 5.80
CA GLU A 13 7.22 11.34 6.67
C GLU A 13 5.68 11.48 6.68
N THR A 14 5.05 11.46 5.51
CA THR A 14 3.60 11.68 5.40
C THR A 14 2.81 10.37 5.51
N ARG A 15 1.59 10.45 6.07
CA ARG A 15 0.66 9.31 6.08
C ARG A 15 0.40 8.79 4.67
N ALA A 16 0.22 9.70 3.72
CA ALA A 16 0.01 9.39 2.30
C ALA A 16 1.19 8.58 1.71
N SER A 17 2.44 8.97 1.98
CA SER A 17 3.61 8.24 1.48
C SER A 17 3.73 6.81 2.04
N ARG A 18 3.38 6.61 3.32
CA ARG A 18 3.32 5.28 3.94
C ARG A 18 2.25 4.39 3.30
N VAL A 19 1.05 4.94 3.09
CA VAL A 19 -0.07 4.23 2.48
C VAL A 19 0.21 3.93 1.01
N LYS A 20 0.67 4.92 0.23
CA LYS A 20 1.11 4.75 -1.16
C LYS A 20 2.14 3.63 -1.27
N TYR A 21 3.15 3.63 -0.40
CA TYR A 21 4.17 2.58 -0.41
C TYR A 21 3.58 1.18 -0.16
N ARG A 22 2.59 1.03 0.73
CA ARG A 22 1.91 -0.25 0.95
C ARG A 22 1.22 -0.76 -0.32
N TYR A 23 0.48 0.11 -1.02
CA TYR A 23 -0.17 -0.26 -2.28
C TYR A 23 0.86 -0.59 -3.35
N TYR A 24 1.85 0.27 -3.56
CA TYR A 24 2.89 0.05 -4.55
C TYR A 24 3.64 -1.25 -4.30
N HIS A 25 4.09 -1.52 -3.06
CA HIS A 25 4.82 -2.74 -2.75
C HIS A 25 3.98 -4.02 -2.98
N LYS A 26 2.66 -3.95 -2.81
CA LYS A 26 1.78 -5.13 -2.96
C LYS A 26 1.18 -5.31 -4.35
N GLN A 27 0.87 -4.22 -5.06
CA GLN A 27 0.12 -4.26 -6.31
C GLN A 27 0.98 -3.91 -7.54
N TRP A 28 1.99 -3.05 -7.40
CA TRP A 28 2.69 -2.50 -8.57
C TRP A 28 4.17 -2.85 -8.61
N GLY A 29 4.95 -2.48 -7.59
CA GLY A 29 6.40 -2.58 -7.61
C GLY A 29 6.95 -4.01 -7.71
N TYR A 30 6.15 -5.01 -7.32
CA TYR A 30 6.49 -6.41 -7.57
C TYR A 30 5.98 -6.90 -8.93
N LEU A 31 4.79 -6.44 -9.35
CA LEU A 31 4.25 -6.73 -10.68
C LEU A 31 5.16 -6.23 -11.78
N SER A 32 5.65 -4.99 -11.67
CA SER A 32 6.52 -4.35 -12.66
C SER A 32 7.91 -4.98 -12.78
N LYS A 33 8.30 -5.86 -11.85
CA LYS A 33 9.63 -6.49 -11.81
C LYS A 33 9.58 -8.01 -11.98
N PHE A 34 8.48 -8.64 -11.55
CA PHE A 34 8.37 -10.09 -11.39
C PHE A 34 7.04 -10.63 -11.91
N GLU A 35 6.27 -9.81 -12.64
CA GLU A 35 5.00 -10.18 -13.30
C GLU A 35 3.94 -10.79 -12.36
N ARG A 36 4.06 -10.49 -11.06
CA ARG A 36 3.11 -10.96 -10.04
C ARG A 36 2.83 -9.91 -8.99
N VAL A 37 1.58 -9.84 -8.56
CA VAL A 37 1.18 -9.08 -7.36
C VAL A 37 1.49 -9.88 -6.10
N LEU A 38 1.84 -9.19 -5.01
CA LEU A 38 2.05 -9.82 -3.70
C LEU A 38 0.77 -9.86 -2.85
N CYS A 39 -0.28 -9.14 -3.24
CA CYS A 39 -1.55 -9.22 -2.56
C CYS A 39 -2.26 -10.54 -2.92
N VAL A 40 -2.56 -11.35 -1.92
CA VAL A 40 -3.29 -12.64 -2.08
C VAL A 40 -4.69 -12.60 -1.48
N GLY A 41 -5.23 -11.42 -1.17
CA GLY A 41 -6.58 -11.29 -0.62
C GLY A 41 -6.74 -11.70 0.86
N CYS A 42 -5.65 -11.93 1.61
CA CYS A 42 -5.71 -12.42 2.99
C CYS A 42 -6.38 -11.49 4.04
N GLY A 43 -6.71 -10.24 3.68
CA GLY A 43 -7.40 -9.28 4.55
C GLY A 43 -6.60 -8.78 5.76
N ARG A 44 -5.33 -9.18 5.95
CA ARG A 44 -4.52 -8.79 7.12
C ARG A 44 -4.30 -7.28 7.23
N CYS A 45 -4.19 -6.58 6.09
CA CYS A 45 -4.01 -5.13 6.06
C CYS A 45 -5.25 -4.37 6.53
N ASP A 46 -6.43 -4.85 6.15
CA ASP A 46 -7.73 -4.27 6.53
C ASP A 46 -7.97 -4.48 8.04
N ARG A 47 -7.88 -5.73 8.51
CA ARG A 47 -8.06 -6.06 9.94
C ARG A 47 -7.11 -5.31 10.88
N ALA A 48 -5.88 -5.04 10.43
CA ALA A 48 -4.89 -4.31 11.22
C ALA A 48 -5.06 -2.78 11.16
N CYS A 49 -5.87 -2.25 10.24
CA CYS A 49 -5.97 -0.82 10.01
C CYS A 49 -6.97 -0.17 10.97
N LYS A 50 -6.47 0.60 11.95
CA LYS A 50 -7.31 1.36 12.89
C LYS A 50 -8.15 2.46 12.23
N ALA A 51 -7.77 2.89 11.01
CA ALA A 51 -8.49 3.92 10.27
C ALA A 51 -9.56 3.35 9.32
N GLY A 52 -9.77 2.02 9.31
CA GLY A 52 -10.76 1.37 8.44
C GLY A 52 -10.42 1.39 6.95
N ILE A 53 -9.14 1.57 6.59
CA ILE A 53 -8.72 1.58 5.18
C ILE A 53 -8.68 0.14 4.67
N ASN A 54 -9.53 -0.16 3.68
CA ASN A 54 -9.56 -1.44 3.01
C ASN A 54 -8.99 -1.36 1.58
N PRO A 55 -7.83 -1.97 1.30
CA PRO A 55 -7.23 -1.94 -0.03
C PRO A 55 -8.09 -2.52 -1.16
N ARG A 56 -8.97 -3.48 -0.87
CA ARG A 56 -9.88 -4.03 -1.88
C ARG A 56 -10.86 -2.96 -2.33
N VAL A 57 -11.56 -2.35 -1.37
CA VAL A 57 -12.57 -1.30 -1.63
C VAL A 57 -11.96 -0.12 -2.37
N VAL A 58 -10.75 0.30 -1.96
CA VAL A 58 -10.04 1.41 -2.63
C VAL A 58 -9.67 1.07 -4.07
N ILE A 59 -9.20 -0.14 -4.33
CA ILE A 59 -8.84 -0.56 -5.70
C ILE A 59 -10.09 -0.65 -6.58
N GLU A 60 -11.17 -1.24 -6.08
CA GLU A 60 -12.46 -1.32 -6.77
C GLU A 60 -12.97 0.09 -7.13
N ALA A 61 -12.98 1.01 -6.16
CA ALA A 61 -13.37 2.40 -6.40
C ALA A 61 -12.53 3.10 -7.50
N LEU A 62 -11.22 2.83 -7.56
CA LEU A 62 -10.34 3.37 -8.59
C LEU A 62 -10.59 2.76 -9.97
N GLN A 63 -10.98 1.49 -10.05
CA GLN A 63 -11.32 0.81 -11.30
C GLN A 63 -12.66 1.26 -11.85
N ASP A 64 -13.64 1.45 -10.97
CA ASP A 64 -14.99 1.89 -11.32
C ASP A 64 -15.07 3.40 -11.62
N GLY A 65 -14.01 4.16 -11.30
CA GLY A 65 -13.99 5.62 -11.45
C GLY A 65 -14.89 6.37 -10.47
N VAL A 66 -15.42 5.68 -9.45
CA VAL A 66 -16.32 6.25 -8.44
C VAL A 66 -15.54 6.42 -7.14
N ALA A 67 -15.07 7.64 -6.87
CA ALA A 67 -14.58 8.00 -5.55
C ALA A 67 -15.77 8.07 -4.59
N ARG A 68 -15.96 7.04 -3.76
CA ARG A 68 -16.94 7.04 -2.66
C ARG A 68 -16.39 7.78 -1.44
#